data_AF-A0A1D9CZ43-F1
#
_entry.id   AF-A0A1D9CZ43-F1
#
_cell.length_a   1.000
_cell.length_b   1.000
_cell.length_c   1.000
_cell.angle_alpha   90.00
_cell.angle_beta   90.00
_cell.angle_gamma   90.00
#
_symmetry.space_group_name_H-M   'P 1'
#
loop_
_entity.id
_entity.type
_entity.pdbx_description
1 polymer ?
#
loop_
_entity_poly.entity_id
_entity_poly.type
_entity_poly.pdbx_seq_one_letter_code
_entity_poly.pdbx_strand_id
1 'polypeptide(L)'
;MTTANAYPVTQTIRTIGILGGGQLGMMLAEAAMPLGYQCVFLEDNPECPASLYGHVFHSDQLVDFMAAADVFTLEFENTPTSTVEQLTSVSKSGSKQGMFPPLIALDIAQDRLKEKQMFNTLDIATVPFMAVHSEAELKQACEALGLPIVLKTSRGGYDGKGQFVIKQESDIKTAWLALKDAVSGKGSLTPTPAPLIAEGFINFNREVSIIAARAQNGQIRCYDLVENHHHHGILAKTQAPAVGTSHLLQQATDAITKIMNHLDYVGVMALELFVTKDARGHTTILANEIAPRVHNSGHWSIEGAVTSQFENHIRAVVNLPLGDTDNVHPAIMVNVLGQYPDISAVLNIDGAHYHSYHKAERDDRKIAHITLMPNDVTDLESAMAKLVAVLPNKVGLDKEYANIDTHSNTADAKTKNDVLEDNSGEADSLAELSPKTEKAKK
;
A
#
# COMPACT_ATOMS: atom_id res chain seq x y z
N MET A 1 7.74 30.74 -28.48
CA MET A 1 7.93 30.93 -27.03
C MET A 1 7.50 29.65 -26.37
N THR A 2 8.37 28.98 -25.62
CA THR A 2 8.07 27.68 -25.00
C THR A 2 7.20 27.89 -23.77
N THR A 3 5.90 27.62 -23.92
CA THR A 3 4.83 27.75 -22.92
C THR A 3 4.71 26.50 -22.03
N ALA A 4 5.82 25.98 -21.51
CA ALA A 4 5.77 24.97 -20.46
C ALA A 4 5.61 25.68 -19.10
N ASN A 5 4.94 25.03 -18.14
CA ASN A 5 4.72 25.53 -16.77
C ASN A 5 3.78 26.76 -16.65
N ALA A 6 2.73 26.81 -17.47
CA ALA A 6 1.64 27.76 -17.26
C ALA A 6 0.72 27.25 -16.14
N TYR A 7 0.65 27.99 -15.03
CA TYR A 7 -0.25 27.70 -13.92
C TYR A 7 -1.41 28.69 -13.91
N PRO A 8 -2.64 28.26 -13.56
CA PRO A 8 -3.72 29.19 -13.24
C PRO A 8 -3.26 30.19 -12.18
N VAL A 9 -3.68 31.45 -12.28
CA VAL A 9 -3.32 32.51 -11.31
C VAL A 9 -3.78 32.14 -9.88
N THR A 10 -4.79 31.30 -9.77
CA THR A 10 -5.36 30.81 -8.50
C THR A 10 -4.55 29.67 -7.87
N GLN A 11 -3.62 29.05 -8.60
CA GLN A 11 -2.81 27.96 -8.09
C GLN A 11 -1.60 28.50 -7.32
N THR A 12 -1.68 28.41 -6.00
CA THR A 12 -0.65 28.92 -5.06
C THR A 12 0.47 27.91 -4.79
N ILE A 13 0.21 26.61 -5.00
CA ILE A 13 1.20 25.54 -4.93
C ILE A 13 1.60 25.15 -6.34
N ARG A 14 2.89 25.22 -6.67
CA ARG A 14 3.44 24.79 -7.97
C ARG A 14 4.40 23.63 -7.81
N THR A 15 5.18 23.64 -6.73
CA THR A 15 6.19 22.62 -6.46
C THR A 15 5.96 21.93 -5.12
N ILE A 16 5.98 20.61 -5.14
CA ILE A 16 5.88 19.74 -3.97
C ILE A 16 7.29 19.22 -3.64
N GLY A 17 7.76 19.45 -2.42
CA GLY A 17 9.00 18.87 -1.90
C GLY A 17 8.72 17.51 -1.26
N ILE A 18 9.39 16.46 -1.70
CA ILE A 18 9.20 15.09 -1.19
C ILE A 18 10.48 14.64 -0.49
N LEU A 19 10.37 14.23 0.78
CA LEU A 19 11.47 13.62 1.53
C LEU A 19 11.60 12.14 1.14
N GLY A 20 12.74 11.78 0.56
CA GLY A 20 13.03 10.47 0.01
C GLY A 20 12.82 10.40 -1.51
N GLY A 21 13.70 9.65 -2.19
CA GLY A 21 13.73 9.53 -3.65
C GLY A 21 13.46 8.11 -4.17
N GLY A 22 12.95 7.22 -3.33
CA GLY A 22 12.57 5.86 -3.68
C GLY A 22 11.41 5.75 -4.66
N GLN A 23 10.88 4.53 -4.80
CA GLN A 23 9.80 4.26 -5.75
C GLN A 23 8.48 4.92 -5.35
N LEU A 24 8.28 5.20 -4.05
CA LEU A 24 7.04 5.80 -3.58
C LEU A 24 7.02 7.29 -3.92
N GLY A 25 8.13 8.00 -3.74
CA GLY A 25 8.34 9.38 -4.17
C GLY A 25 8.26 9.52 -5.69
N MET A 26 8.81 8.55 -6.42
CA MET A 26 8.65 8.44 -7.88
C MET A 26 7.18 8.36 -8.29
N MET A 27 6.40 7.42 -7.74
CA MET A 27 4.97 7.26 -8.06
C MET A 27 4.10 8.43 -7.56
N LEU A 28 4.50 9.10 -6.48
CA LEU A 28 3.88 10.37 -6.05
C LEU A 28 4.06 11.46 -7.11
N ALA A 29 5.27 11.58 -7.68
CA ALA A 29 5.53 12.55 -8.74
C ALA A 29 4.82 12.21 -10.05
N GLU A 30 4.73 10.92 -10.39
CA GLU A 30 3.89 10.44 -11.50
C GLU A 30 2.43 10.87 -11.36
N ALA A 31 1.86 10.75 -10.16
CA ALA A 31 0.49 11.19 -9.88
C ALA A 31 0.34 12.72 -9.81
N ALA A 32 1.41 13.45 -9.46
CA ALA A 32 1.40 14.90 -9.36
C ALA A 32 1.43 15.61 -10.73
N MET A 33 2.15 15.04 -11.71
CA MET A 33 2.34 15.65 -13.03
C MET A 33 1.02 15.90 -13.80
N PRO A 34 0.08 14.95 -13.93
CA PRO A 34 -1.21 15.18 -14.61
C PRO A 34 -2.06 16.26 -13.94
N LEU A 35 -1.88 16.49 -12.64
CA LEU A 35 -2.56 17.53 -11.88
C LEU A 35 -1.89 18.91 -12.02
N GLY A 36 -0.77 18.99 -12.75
CA GLY A 36 -0.04 20.24 -12.97
C GLY A 36 0.81 20.67 -11.78
N TYR A 37 1.43 19.73 -11.06
CA TYR A 37 2.42 20.02 -10.02
C TYR A 37 3.79 19.47 -10.40
N GLN A 38 4.84 20.20 -10.05
CA GLN A 38 6.22 19.74 -10.12
C GLN A 38 6.64 19.13 -8.78
N CYS A 39 7.63 18.25 -8.83
CA CYS A 39 8.23 17.67 -7.63
C CYS A 39 9.73 17.96 -7.57
N VAL A 40 10.22 18.17 -6.35
CA VAL A 40 11.64 18.13 -5.99
C VAL A 40 11.82 17.19 -4.82
N PHE A 41 13.01 16.61 -4.69
CA PHE A 41 13.27 15.54 -3.73
C PHE A 41 14.43 15.88 -2.82
N LEU A 42 14.40 15.39 -1.58
CA LEU A 42 15.55 15.37 -0.68
C LEU A 42 15.99 13.92 -0.49
N GLU A 43 17.12 13.54 -1.09
CA GLU A 43 17.64 12.17 -1.11
C GLU A 43 19.16 12.18 -1.31
N ASP A 44 19.89 11.39 -0.53
CA ASP A 44 21.35 11.36 -0.58
C ASP A 44 21.88 10.48 -1.70
N ASN A 45 21.09 9.51 -2.18
CA ASN A 45 21.42 8.74 -3.36
C ASN A 45 21.02 9.50 -4.64
N PRO A 46 21.97 10.03 -5.45
CA PRO A 46 21.64 10.76 -6.67
C PRO A 46 21.05 9.85 -7.76
N GLU A 47 21.26 8.53 -7.69
CA GLU A 47 20.70 7.52 -8.60
C GLU A 47 19.39 6.91 -8.07
N CYS A 48 18.65 7.66 -7.25
CA CYS A 48 17.36 7.24 -6.75
C CYS A 48 16.28 7.25 -7.86
N PRO A 49 15.24 6.38 -7.80
CA PRO A 49 14.16 6.34 -8.79
C PRO A 49 13.52 7.70 -9.10
N ALA A 50 13.31 8.53 -8.07
CA ALA A 50 12.69 9.84 -8.20
C ALA A 50 13.49 10.85 -9.03
N SER A 51 14.80 10.64 -9.21
CA SER A 51 15.66 11.50 -10.04
C SER A 51 15.21 11.61 -11.51
N LEU A 52 14.40 10.65 -11.98
CA LEU A 52 13.81 10.67 -13.31
C LEU A 52 12.62 11.64 -13.44
N TYR A 53 12.08 12.12 -12.32
CA TYR A 53 10.81 12.87 -12.26
C TYR A 53 10.96 14.29 -11.70
N GLY A 54 12.14 14.67 -11.24
CA GLY A 54 12.39 16.00 -10.69
C GLY A 54 13.80 16.18 -10.15
N HIS A 55 14.10 17.39 -9.72
CA HIS A 55 15.42 17.72 -9.17
C HIS A 55 15.61 17.09 -7.78
N VAL A 56 16.77 16.50 -7.55
CA VAL A 56 17.15 15.86 -6.28
C VAL A 56 18.19 16.73 -5.58
N PHE A 57 17.85 17.16 -4.37
CA PHE A 57 18.75 17.82 -3.43
C PHE A 57 19.32 16.78 -2.44
N HIS A 58 20.56 16.97 -2.03
CA HIS A 58 21.17 16.18 -0.96
C HIS A 58 20.80 16.73 0.42
N SER A 59 20.96 15.93 1.49
CA SER A 59 20.62 16.31 2.87
C SER A 59 21.35 17.59 3.35
N ASP A 60 22.55 17.87 2.83
CA ASP A 60 23.32 19.10 3.10
C ASP A 60 22.79 20.34 2.35
N GLN A 61 21.92 20.14 1.36
CA GLN A 61 21.24 21.17 0.58
C GLN A 61 19.80 21.43 1.06
N LEU A 62 19.48 21.08 2.31
CA LEU A 62 18.13 21.23 2.89
C LEU A 62 17.58 22.66 2.74
N VAL A 63 18.42 23.69 2.85
CA VAL A 63 18.00 25.09 2.66
C VAL A 63 17.53 25.37 1.23
N ASP A 64 18.23 24.84 0.23
CA ASP A 64 17.86 25.02 -1.17
C ASP A 64 16.60 24.21 -1.52
N PHE A 65 16.48 22.99 -0.98
CA PHE A 65 15.25 22.19 -1.06
C PHE A 65 14.04 22.94 -0.48
N MET A 66 14.19 23.52 0.71
CA MET A 66 13.14 24.32 1.34
C MET A 66 12.75 25.52 0.47
N ALA A 67 13.72 26.18 -0.17
CA ALA A 67 13.45 27.31 -1.05
C ALA A 67 12.68 26.89 -2.31
N ALA A 68 12.96 25.71 -2.86
CA ALA A 68 12.44 25.24 -4.15
C ALA A 68 10.98 24.72 -4.12
N ALA A 69 10.45 24.34 -2.96
CA ALA A 69 9.10 23.78 -2.81
C ALA A 69 8.11 24.75 -2.13
N ASP A 70 6.82 24.61 -2.41
CA ASP A 70 5.75 25.38 -1.78
C ASP A 70 5.08 24.61 -0.62
N VAL A 71 5.07 23.28 -0.70
CA VAL A 71 4.52 22.36 0.30
C VAL A 71 5.40 21.12 0.39
N PHE A 72 5.43 20.45 1.53
CA PHE A 72 6.28 19.29 1.76
C PHE A 72 5.47 18.04 2.11
N THR A 73 5.95 16.89 1.65
CA THR A 73 5.53 15.56 2.08
C THR A 73 6.71 14.60 2.21
N LEU A 74 6.47 13.35 2.59
CA LEU A 74 7.47 12.30 2.75
C LEU A 74 7.03 10.99 2.11
N GLU A 75 8.00 10.19 1.68
CA GLU A 75 7.75 8.83 1.18
C GLU A 75 8.18 7.72 2.16
N PHE A 76 8.91 8.04 3.24
CA PHE A 76 9.49 7.05 4.14
C PHE A 76 9.38 7.45 5.61
N GLU A 77 9.00 6.50 6.45
CA GLU A 77 8.73 6.69 7.87
C GLU A 77 10.00 6.81 8.73
N ASN A 78 11.17 6.40 8.24
CA ASN A 78 12.44 6.61 8.96
C ASN A 78 13.17 7.89 8.54
N THR A 79 12.47 8.85 7.93
CA THR A 79 13.00 10.20 7.70
C THR A 79 13.45 10.83 9.03
N PRO A 80 14.60 11.52 9.07
CA PRO A 80 15.06 12.18 10.28
C PRO A 80 14.03 13.18 10.82
N THR A 81 13.61 13.00 12.07
CA THR A 81 12.64 13.85 12.78
C THR A 81 13.07 15.32 12.76
N SER A 82 14.37 15.59 12.91
CA SER A 82 14.94 16.94 12.88
C SER A 82 14.74 17.65 11.53
N THR A 83 14.77 16.94 10.41
CA THR A 83 14.47 17.50 9.09
C THR A 83 13.00 17.90 9.00
N VAL A 84 12.09 17.02 9.44
CA VAL A 84 10.64 17.30 9.44
C VAL A 84 10.28 18.43 10.40
N GLU A 85 10.97 18.56 11.54
CA GLU A 85 10.84 19.70 12.46
C GLU A 85 11.19 21.03 11.79
N GLN A 86 12.28 21.09 11.03
CA GLN A 86 12.67 22.30 10.29
C GLN A 86 11.63 22.67 9.23
N LEU A 87 11.16 21.69 8.45
CA LEU A 87 10.12 21.90 7.44
C LEU A 87 8.79 22.34 8.05
N THR A 88 8.43 21.77 9.20
CA THR A 88 7.25 22.18 9.97
C THR A 88 7.39 23.61 10.46
N SER A 89 8.58 24.00 10.94
CA SER A 89 8.86 25.36 11.44
C SER A 89 8.73 26.41 10.33
N VAL A 90 9.34 26.17 9.16
CA VAL A 90 9.23 27.11 8.02
C VAL A 90 7.81 27.19 7.48
N SER A 91 7.05 26.11 7.52
CA SER A 91 5.62 26.12 7.17
C SER A 91 4.79 26.96 8.14
N LYS A 92 5.03 26.85 9.46
CA LYS A 92 4.34 27.66 10.48
C LYS A 92 4.63 29.15 10.38
N SER A 93 5.78 29.54 9.82
CA SER A 93 6.11 30.95 9.55
C SER A 93 5.30 31.58 8.40
N GLY A 94 4.52 30.77 7.66
CA GLY A 94 3.70 31.22 6.52
C GLY A 94 4.43 31.27 5.18
N SER A 95 5.72 30.91 5.14
CA SER A 95 6.50 30.88 3.89
C SER A 95 6.20 29.68 2.99
N LYS A 96 5.56 28.64 3.54
CA LYS A 96 5.24 27.36 2.90
C LYS A 96 3.84 26.92 3.33
N GLN A 97 3.16 26.16 2.49
CA GLN A 97 1.75 25.76 2.67
C GLN A 97 1.58 24.61 3.67
N GLY A 98 2.64 23.90 4.04
CA GLY A 98 2.58 22.84 5.03
C GLY A 98 3.70 21.80 4.92
N MET A 99 3.83 21.01 5.97
CA MET A 99 4.57 19.73 5.99
C MET A 99 3.57 18.66 6.43
N PHE A 100 3.34 17.68 5.55
CA PHE A 100 2.35 16.61 5.78
C PHE A 100 2.98 15.22 5.63
N PRO A 101 2.55 14.21 6.39
CA PRO A 101 1.69 14.32 7.56
C PRO A 101 2.34 15.11 8.71
N PRO A 102 1.60 15.46 9.78
CA PRO A 102 2.18 16.16 10.91
C PRO A 102 3.25 15.31 11.61
N LEU A 103 4.26 15.98 12.17
CA LEU A 103 5.43 15.37 12.83
C LEU A 103 5.08 14.25 13.83
N ILE A 104 3.97 14.42 14.57
CA ILE A 104 3.52 13.43 15.56
C ILE A 104 3.21 12.07 14.93
N ALA A 105 2.71 12.02 13.69
CA ALA A 105 2.44 10.77 13.00
C ALA A 105 3.73 10.01 12.71
N LEU A 106 4.81 10.72 12.37
CA LEU A 106 6.14 10.15 12.16
C LEU A 106 6.74 9.65 13.49
N ASP A 107 6.67 10.45 14.56
CA ASP A 107 7.19 10.06 15.88
C ASP A 107 6.52 8.80 16.42
N ILE A 108 5.21 8.65 16.20
CA ILE A 108 4.46 7.46 16.61
C ILE A 108 4.81 6.25 15.74
N ALA A 109 4.82 6.39 14.41
CA ALA A 109 5.10 5.27 13.51
C ALA A 109 6.55 4.73 13.60
N GLN A 110 7.49 5.57 14.04
CA GLN A 110 8.89 5.15 14.25
C GLN A 110 9.09 4.30 15.52
N ASP A 111 8.08 4.18 16.39
CA ASP A 111 8.19 3.50 17.69
C ASP A 111 6.97 2.61 17.96
N ARG A 112 7.17 1.29 17.82
CA ARG A 112 6.14 0.26 18.01
C ARG A 112 5.43 0.35 19.36
N LEU A 113 6.10 0.82 20.42
CA LEU A 113 5.46 0.98 21.72
C LEU A 113 4.53 2.19 21.74
N LYS A 114 4.98 3.34 21.21
CA LYS A 114 4.12 4.53 21.09
C LYS A 114 2.90 4.25 20.22
N GLU A 115 3.12 3.55 19.10
CA GLU A 115 2.07 3.14 18.19
C GLU A 115 1.02 2.25 18.88
N LYS A 116 1.44 1.17 19.54
CA LYS A 116 0.48 0.30 20.24
C LYS A 116 -0.19 0.98 21.44
N GLN A 117 0.51 1.89 22.12
CA GLN A 117 -0.08 2.72 23.18
C GLN A 117 -1.17 3.66 22.64
N MET A 118 -0.94 4.25 21.46
CA MET A 118 -1.97 5.04 20.75
C MET A 118 -3.16 4.16 20.39
N PHE A 119 -2.95 2.96 19.83
CA PHE A 119 -4.05 2.03 19.53
C PHE A 119 -4.88 1.72 20.78
N ASN A 120 -4.25 1.41 21.92
CA ASN A 120 -4.95 1.16 23.18
C ASN A 120 -5.75 2.38 23.66
N THR A 121 -5.21 3.59 23.51
CA THR A 121 -5.88 4.84 23.89
C THR A 121 -7.10 5.14 23.01
N LEU A 122 -7.11 4.63 21.78
CA LEU A 122 -8.21 4.78 20.81
C LEU A 122 -9.20 3.60 20.81
N ASP A 123 -9.06 2.68 21.77
CA ASP A 123 -9.81 1.42 21.85
C ASP A 123 -9.71 0.60 20.56
N ILE A 124 -8.53 0.55 19.97
CA ILE A 124 -8.20 -0.28 18.80
C ILE A 124 -7.42 -1.49 19.30
N ALA A 125 -8.01 -2.67 19.11
CA ALA A 125 -7.43 -3.91 19.62
C ALA A 125 -6.12 -4.25 18.91
N THR A 126 -5.11 -4.65 19.69
CA THR A 126 -3.82 -5.16 19.20
C THR A 126 -3.56 -6.54 19.80
N VAL A 127 -2.47 -7.19 19.37
CA VAL A 127 -1.89 -8.27 20.18
C VAL A 127 -1.44 -7.73 21.55
N PRO A 128 -1.56 -8.50 22.65
CA PRO A 128 -1.01 -8.13 23.95
C PRO A 128 0.49 -7.89 23.84
N PHE A 129 1.00 -6.85 24.51
CA PHE A 129 2.41 -6.49 24.43
C PHE A 129 2.96 -5.92 25.75
N MET A 130 4.28 -6.00 25.92
CA MET A 130 5.01 -5.44 27.05
C MET A 130 6.32 -4.79 26.58
N ALA A 131 6.69 -3.67 27.19
CA ALA A 131 8.02 -3.09 27.04
C ALA A 131 9.05 -3.94 27.78
N VAL A 132 10.25 -4.07 27.22
CA VAL A 132 11.35 -4.88 27.77
C VAL A 132 12.64 -4.08 27.74
N HIS A 133 13.16 -3.75 28.92
CA HIS A 133 14.41 -3.01 29.13
C HIS A 133 15.58 -3.90 29.59
N SER A 134 15.30 -5.15 29.99
CA SER A 134 16.29 -6.08 30.52
C SER A 134 15.94 -7.54 30.23
N GLU A 135 16.92 -8.46 30.34
CA GLU A 135 16.67 -9.90 30.24
C GLU A 135 15.66 -10.40 31.29
N ALA A 136 15.69 -9.81 32.48
CA ALA A 136 14.75 -10.14 33.55
C ALA A 136 13.31 -9.74 33.19
N GLU A 137 13.13 -8.56 32.58
CA GLU A 137 11.82 -8.13 32.07
C GLU A 137 11.37 -8.96 30.87
N LEU A 138 12.29 -9.42 30.02
CA LEU A 138 11.94 -10.34 28.93
C LEU A 138 11.36 -11.64 29.48
N LYS A 139 11.96 -12.17 30.56
CA LYS A 139 11.43 -13.35 31.24
C LYS A 139 10.04 -13.10 31.81
N GLN A 140 9.82 -11.97 32.49
CA GLN A 140 8.50 -11.59 32.99
C GLN A 140 7.46 -11.46 31.86
N ALA A 141 7.85 -10.90 30.72
CA ALA A 141 6.97 -10.81 29.55
C ALA A 141 6.60 -12.20 28.99
N CYS A 142 7.54 -13.14 28.95
CA CYS A 142 7.25 -14.53 28.55
C CYS A 142 6.26 -15.21 29.51
N GLU A 143 6.40 -14.99 30.82
CA GLU A 143 5.49 -15.52 31.85
C GLU A 143 4.08 -14.91 31.73
N ALA A 144 3.99 -13.59 31.49
CA ALA A 144 2.72 -12.87 31.45
C ALA A 144 1.95 -13.04 30.13
N LEU A 145 2.64 -13.03 28.99
CA LEU A 145 2.01 -13.12 27.66
C LEU A 145 1.79 -14.58 27.22
N GLY A 146 2.54 -15.51 27.80
CA GLY A 146 2.57 -16.92 27.39
C GLY A 146 3.39 -17.13 26.12
N LEU A 147 4.01 -18.31 26.00
CA LEU A 147 4.80 -18.67 24.82
C LEU A 147 3.92 -19.35 23.75
N PRO A 148 4.23 -19.17 22.45
CA PRO A 148 5.34 -18.36 21.92
C PRO A 148 5.08 -16.84 22.02
N ILE A 149 6.16 -16.05 21.98
CA ILE A 149 6.10 -14.58 21.81
C ILE A 149 7.05 -14.14 20.68
N VAL A 150 6.84 -12.92 20.19
CA VAL A 150 7.76 -12.24 19.27
C VAL A 150 8.39 -11.05 19.99
N LEU A 151 9.71 -11.09 20.16
CA LEU A 151 10.48 -9.95 20.67
C LEU A 151 10.95 -9.10 19.50
N LYS A 152 10.71 -7.78 19.52
CA LYS A 152 11.09 -6.85 18.46
C LYS A 152 11.84 -5.65 19.04
N THR A 153 12.71 -5.02 18.25
CA THR A 153 13.16 -3.66 18.55
C THR A 153 11.97 -2.71 18.41
N SER A 154 11.79 -1.78 19.36
CA SER A 154 10.68 -0.82 19.28
C SER A 154 10.87 0.17 18.11
N ARG A 155 12.12 0.53 17.80
CA ARG A 155 12.48 1.42 16.69
C ARG A 155 13.35 0.68 15.67
N GLY A 156 13.43 1.21 14.45
CA GLY A 156 14.41 0.82 13.42
C GLY A 156 14.30 -0.58 12.80
N GLY A 157 13.33 -1.40 13.23
CA GLY A 157 13.06 -2.70 12.62
C GLY A 157 12.24 -2.57 11.33
N TYR A 158 12.62 -3.31 10.28
CA TYR A 158 11.96 -3.32 8.96
C TYR A 158 12.13 -4.69 8.28
N ASP A 159 11.20 -5.08 7.40
CA ASP A 159 11.23 -6.33 6.61
C ASP A 159 11.67 -7.57 7.43
N GLY A 160 11.14 -7.72 8.65
CA GLY A 160 11.46 -8.83 9.54
C GLY A 160 12.84 -8.79 10.21
N LYS A 161 13.61 -7.70 10.07
CA LYS A 161 14.84 -7.46 10.85
C LYS A 161 14.53 -6.84 12.21
N GLY A 162 15.38 -7.14 13.19
CA GLY A 162 15.21 -6.64 14.56
C GLY A 162 14.13 -7.38 15.34
N GLN A 163 13.82 -8.62 14.98
CA GLN A 163 12.85 -9.46 15.69
C GLN A 163 13.36 -10.89 15.93
N PHE A 164 12.83 -11.53 16.97
CA PHE A 164 13.17 -12.89 17.38
C PHE A 164 11.91 -13.58 17.91
N VAL A 165 11.61 -14.79 17.43
CA VAL A 165 10.49 -15.60 17.94
C VAL A 165 11.00 -16.49 19.08
N ILE A 166 10.43 -16.32 20.27
CA ILE A 166 10.75 -17.11 21.46
C ILE A 166 9.68 -18.18 21.59
N LYS A 167 10.05 -19.46 21.42
CA LYS A 167 9.09 -20.59 21.43
C LYS A 167 9.09 -21.33 22.76
N GLN A 168 10.20 -21.27 23.49
CA GLN A 168 10.43 -21.95 24.75
C GLN A 168 11.33 -21.10 25.65
N GLU A 169 11.32 -21.32 26.96
CA GLU A 169 12.09 -20.51 27.91
C GLU A 169 13.60 -20.50 27.63
N SER A 170 14.15 -21.60 27.11
CA SER A 170 15.56 -21.70 26.74
C SER A 170 15.98 -20.75 25.61
N ASP A 171 15.03 -20.19 24.85
CA ASP A 171 15.30 -19.24 23.77
C ASP A 171 15.54 -17.81 24.31
N ILE A 172 15.09 -17.49 25.53
CA ILE A 172 15.08 -16.14 26.10
C ILE A 172 16.48 -15.50 26.07
N LYS A 173 17.49 -16.23 26.53
CA LYS A 173 18.86 -15.73 26.59
C LYS A 173 19.42 -15.41 25.20
N THR A 174 19.12 -16.26 24.22
CA THR A 174 19.53 -16.07 22.82
C THR A 174 18.83 -14.87 22.21
N ALA A 175 17.52 -14.74 22.43
CA ALA A 175 16.72 -13.61 21.96
C ALA A 175 17.20 -12.29 22.56
N TRP A 176 17.50 -12.26 23.86
CA TRP A 176 18.05 -11.09 24.53
C TRP A 176 19.40 -10.69 23.92
N LEU A 177 20.34 -11.63 23.78
CA LEU A 177 21.65 -11.34 23.19
C LEU A 177 21.56 -10.81 21.77
N ALA A 178 20.58 -11.27 20.98
CA ALA A 178 20.37 -10.83 19.61
C ALA A 178 19.92 -9.36 19.50
N LEU A 179 19.15 -8.86 20.48
CA LEU A 179 18.46 -7.57 20.37
C LEU A 179 18.82 -6.53 21.45
N LYS A 180 19.51 -6.91 22.54
CA LYS A 180 19.82 -6.04 23.70
C LYS A 180 20.53 -4.74 23.33
N ASP A 181 21.29 -4.72 22.24
CA ASP A 181 22.08 -3.55 21.87
C ASP A 181 21.18 -2.37 21.48
N ALA A 182 19.92 -2.63 21.08
CA ALA A 182 18.92 -1.59 20.84
C ALA A 182 18.56 -0.80 22.10
N VAL A 183 18.50 -1.47 23.26
CA VAL A 183 18.25 -0.82 24.56
C VAL A 183 19.33 0.21 24.89
N SER A 184 20.57 -0.06 24.47
CA SER A 184 21.71 0.83 24.70
C SER A 184 22.01 1.79 23.55
N GLY A 185 21.32 1.69 22.42
CA GLY A 185 21.62 2.44 21.20
C GLY A 185 22.95 2.07 20.53
N LYS A 186 23.50 0.88 20.84
CA LYS A 186 24.78 0.40 20.29
C LYS A 186 24.60 -0.49 19.05
N GLY A 187 23.35 -0.84 18.72
CA GLY A 187 23.04 -1.69 17.57
C GLY A 187 23.09 -0.92 16.25
N SER A 188 23.49 -1.59 15.18
CA SER A 188 23.51 -1.01 13.83
C SER A 188 22.10 -0.71 13.27
N LEU A 189 21.07 -1.38 13.77
CA LEU A 189 19.67 -1.16 13.39
C LEU A 189 19.02 0.02 14.13
N THR A 190 19.52 0.38 15.31
CA THR A 190 18.88 1.34 16.22
C THR A 190 19.94 2.23 16.86
N PRO A 191 20.34 3.34 16.22
CA PRO A 191 21.33 4.26 16.76
C PRO A 191 20.80 5.10 17.93
N THR A 192 19.47 5.08 18.14
CA THR A 192 18.80 5.73 19.28
C THR A 192 18.45 4.67 20.33
N PRO A 193 18.87 4.82 21.59
CA PRO A 193 18.47 3.92 22.67
C PRO A 193 16.94 3.85 22.80
N ALA A 194 16.39 2.64 22.75
CA ALA A 194 14.96 2.40 22.91
C ALA A 194 14.70 0.99 23.48
N PRO A 195 13.65 0.80 24.30
CA PRO A 195 13.29 -0.53 24.80
C PRO A 195 12.96 -1.52 23.66
N LEU A 196 12.99 -2.81 23.98
CA LEU A 196 12.38 -3.82 23.12
C LEU A 196 10.87 -3.90 23.41
N ILE A 197 10.13 -4.51 22.50
CA ILE A 197 8.71 -4.84 22.67
C ILE A 197 8.53 -6.35 22.53
N ALA A 198 7.94 -6.97 23.56
CA ALA A 198 7.49 -8.35 23.53
C ALA A 198 6.00 -8.38 23.16
N GLU A 199 5.65 -9.10 22.10
CA GLU A 199 4.28 -9.25 21.61
C GLU A 199 3.83 -10.71 21.74
N GLY A 200 2.63 -10.92 22.25
CA GLY A 200 2.00 -12.23 22.27
C GLY A 200 1.86 -12.78 20.85
N PHE A 201 2.15 -14.06 20.66
CA PHE A 201 2.02 -14.69 19.34
C PHE A 201 0.55 -14.89 18.99
N ILE A 202 0.15 -14.45 17.80
CA ILE A 202 -1.22 -14.58 17.32
C ILE A 202 -1.34 -15.67 16.26
N ASN A 203 -2.33 -16.54 16.43
CA ASN A 203 -2.81 -17.42 15.38
C ASN A 203 -3.84 -16.67 14.53
N PHE A 204 -3.37 -15.90 13.54
CA PHE A 204 -4.25 -15.24 12.58
C PHE A 204 -4.51 -16.13 11.37
N ASN A 205 -5.63 -15.89 10.70
CA ASN A 205 -6.00 -16.62 9.48
C ASN A 205 -5.54 -15.89 8.22
N ARG A 206 -5.57 -14.55 8.25
CA ARG A 206 -5.31 -13.68 7.09
C ARG A 206 -4.65 -12.39 7.56
N GLU A 207 -3.77 -11.84 6.74
CA GLU A 207 -3.28 -10.46 6.87
C GLU A 207 -4.06 -9.60 5.90
N VAL A 208 -4.65 -8.51 6.40
CA VAL A 208 -5.37 -7.55 5.57
C VAL A 208 -4.85 -6.14 5.86
N SER A 209 -5.08 -5.21 4.96
CA SER A 209 -4.82 -3.79 5.23
C SER A 209 -5.95 -2.93 4.72
N ILE A 210 -6.18 -1.81 5.38
CA ILE A 210 -7.03 -0.74 4.86
C ILE A 210 -6.16 0.48 4.56
N ILE A 211 -6.41 1.12 3.42
CA ILE A 211 -5.80 2.39 3.04
C ILE A 211 -6.86 3.49 3.21
N ALA A 212 -6.46 4.65 3.71
CA ALA A 212 -7.33 5.82 3.75
C ALA A 212 -6.58 7.10 3.43
N ALA A 213 -7.27 8.05 2.81
CA ALA A 213 -6.80 9.41 2.56
C ALA A 213 -7.60 10.39 3.43
N ARG A 214 -6.91 11.31 4.11
CA ARG A 214 -7.52 12.43 4.84
C ARG A 214 -7.06 13.75 4.23
N ALA A 215 -8.01 14.58 3.81
CA ALA A 215 -7.75 15.93 3.33
C ALA A 215 -7.53 16.91 4.49
N GLN A 216 -6.98 18.09 4.19
CA GLN A 216 -6.74 19.15 5.17
C GLN A 216 -8.03 19.66 5.85
N ASN A 217 -9.19 19.53 5.19
CA ASN A 217 -10.48 19.86 5.77
C ASN A 217 -11.08 18.75 6.66
N GLY A 218 -10.34 17.66 6.89
CA GLY A 218 -10.76 16.52 7.69
C GLY A 218 -11.64 15.49 6.97
N GLN A 219 -11.97 15.71 5.69
CA GLN A 219 -12.67 14.71 4.89
C GLN A 219 -11.81 13.45 4.74
N ILE A 220 -12.38 12.29 5.01
CA ILE A 220 -11.72 10.99 4.87
C ILE A 220 -12.39 10.18 3.75
N ARG A 221 -11.57 9.44 3.00
CA ARG A 221 -11.98 8.42 2.03
C ARG A 221 -11.18 7.14 2.29
N CYS A 222 -11.87 6.01 2.40
CA CYS A 222 -11.25 4.71 2.63
C CYS A 222 -11.40 3.85 1.39
N TYR A 223 -10.33 3.15 1.05
CA TYR A 223 -10.36 2.09 0.04
C TYR A 223 -10.93 0.80 0.64
N ASP A 224 -11.20 -0.18 -0.21
CA ASP A 224 -11.54 -1.53 0.23
C ASP A 224 -10.45 -2.13 1.13
N LEU A 225 -10.88 -3.05 1.99
CA LEU A 225 -9.95 -3.98 2.62
C LEU A 225 -9.27 -4.82 1.53
N VAL A 226 -7.96 -4.99 1.65
CA VAL A 226 -7.17 -5.84 0.76
C VAL A 226 -6.48 -6.94 1.55
N GLU A 227 -6.29 -8.10 0.92
CA GLU A 227 -5.60 -9.24 1.53
C GLU A 227 -4.15 -9.26 1.09
N ASN A 228 -3.26 -9.43 2.05
CA ASN A 228 -1.82 -9.38 1.86
C ASN A 228 -1.22 -10.74 2.14
N HIS A 229 -0.38 -11.23 1.22
CA HIS A 229 0.38 -12.46 1.40
C HIS A 229 1.85 -12.12 1.49
N HIS A 230 2.49 -12.48 2.60
CA HIS A 230 3.90 -12.26 2.83
C HIS A 230 4.70 -13.57 2.63
N HIS A 231 5.87 -13.45 2.01
CA HIS A 231 6.86 -14.52 1.92
C HIS A 231 8.14 -14.06 2.61
N HIS A 232 8.54 -14.78 3.67
CA HIS A 232 9.69 -14.42 4.52
C HIS A 232 9.65 -12.96 5.04
N GLY A 233 8.46 -12.46 5.36
CA GLY A 233 8.27 -11.09 5.89
C GLY A 233 8.23 -10.00 4.81
N ILE A 234 8.28 -10.36 3.52
CA ILE A 234 8.15 -9.41 2.40
C ILE A 234 6.80 -9.62 1.72
N LEU A 235 6.07 -8.53 1.46
CA LEU A 235 4.80 -8.57 0.73
C LEU A 235 5.00 -9.12 -0.68
N ALA A 236 4.44 -10.29 -0.96
CA ALA A 236 4.50 -10.97 -2.25
C ALA A 236 3.31 -10.59 -3.14
N LYS A 237 2.09 -10.67 -2.59
CA LYS A 237 0.83 -10.44 -3.31
C LYS A 237 -0.14 -9.61 -2.47
N THR A 238 -0.84 -8.68 -3.09
CA THR A 238 -2.03 -8.02 -2.53
C THR A 238 -3.23 -8.26 -3.44
N GLN A 239 -4.36 -8.68 -2.87
CA GLN A 239 -5.62 -8.87 -3.58
C GLN A 239 -6.66 -7.86 -3.11
N ALA A 240 -7.27 -7.15 -4.06
CA ALA A 240 -8.26 -6.11 -3.83
C ALA A 240 -9.56 -6.41 -4.61
N PRO A 241 -10.74 -6.48 -3.96
CA PRO A 241 -10.93 -6.46 -2.51
C PRO A 241 -10.51 -7.81 -1.88
N ALA A 242 -10.31 -7.82 -0.57
CA ALA A 242 -10.19 -9.03 0.23
C ALA A 242 -11.52 -9.80 0.20
N VAL A 243 -11.55 -10.94 -0.49
CA VAL A 243 -12.79 -11.72 -0.65
C VAL A 243 -13.29 -12.22 0.70
N GLY A 244 -14.59 -12.07 0.96
CA GLY A 244 -15.23 -12.54 2.19
C GLY A 244 -15.00 -11.70 3.45
N THR A 245 -14.40 -10.51 3.36
CA THR A 245 -14.14 -9.63 4.52
C THR A 245 -15.05 -8.41 4.61
N SER A 246 -16.11 -8.32 3.80
CA SER A 246 -17.01 -7.14 3.81
C SER A 246 -17.59 -6.82 5.19
N HIS A 247 -17.86 -7.84 6.00
CA HIS A 247 -18.32 -7.70 7.39
C HIS A 247 -17.29 -7.04 8.33
N LEU A 248 -16.00 -7.00 7.95
CA LEU A 248 -14.91 -6.36 8.71
C LEU A 248 -14.63 -4.93 8.26
N LEU A 249 -15.16 -4.50 7.11
CA LEU A 249 -14.82 -3.21 6.49
C LEU A 249 -15.15 -2.05 7.43
N GLN A 250 -16.35 -2.02 8.02
CA GLN A 250 -16.73 -0.94 8.94
C GLN A 250 -15.79 -0.86 10.15
N GLN A 251 -15.41 -2.00 10.72
CA GLN A 251 -14.49 -2.05 11.87
C GLN A 251 -13.11 -1.48 11.50
N ALA A 252 -12.60 -1.81 10.31
CA ALA A 252 -11.34 -1.30 9.79
C ALA A 252 -11.40 0.20 9.47
N THR A 253 -12.49 0.65 8.83
CA THR A 253 -12.77 2.06 8.53
C THR A 253 -12.85 2.91 9.80
N ASP A 254 -13.54 2.42 10.83
CA ASP A 254 -13.65 3.11 12.11
C ASP A 254 -12.28 3.24 12.79
N ALA A 255 -11.49 2.16 12.78
CA ALA A 255 -10.14 2.15 13.37
C ALA A 255 -9.21 3.17 12.68
N ILE A 256 -9.07 3.10 11.36
CA ILE A 256 -8.19 4.03 10.62
C ILE A 256 -8.69 5.48 10.70
N THR A 257 -10.01 5.70 10.69
CA THR A 257 -10.61 7.03 10.86
C THR A 257 -10.31 7.63 12.22
N LYS A 258 -10.41 6.84 13.30
CA LYS A 258 -10.03 7.29 14.66
C LYS A 258 -8.56 7.71 14.71
N ILE A 259 -7.66 6.90 14.14
CA ILE A 259 -6.22 7.19 14.11
C ILE A 259 -5.95 8.49 13.34
N MET A 260 -6.47 8.61 12.12
CA MET A 260 -6.25 9.79 11.28
C MET A 260 -6.80 11.07 11.91
N ASN A 261 -7.94 10.99 12.61
CA ASN A 261 -8.49 12.14 13.33
C ASN A 261 -7.67 12.48 14.59
N HIS A 262 -7.24 11.48 15.36
CA HIS A 262 -6.41 11.67 16.55
C HIS A 262 -5.10 12.38 16.23
N LEU A 263 -4.48 12.01 15.12
CA LEU A 263 -3.20 12.57 14.66
C LEU A 263 -3.35 13.88 13.87
N ASP A 264 -4.58 14.35 13.63
CA ASP A 264 -4.90 15.41 12.66
C ASP A 264 -4.18 15.20 11.31
N TYR A 265 -4.26 13.96 10.82
CA TYR A 265 -3.45 13.47 9.71
C TYR A 265 -3.85 14.09 8.37
N VAL A 266 -2.90 14.35 7.48
CA VAL A 266 -3.16 14.77 6.10
C VAL A 266 -2.34 13.91 5.17
N GLY A 267 -2.98 13.43 4.10
CA GLY A 267 -2.39 12.50 3.14
C GLY A 267 -2.97 11.10 3.28
N VAL A 268 -2.23 10.12 2.77
CA VAL A 268 -2.58 8.69 2.83
C VAL A 268 -1.90 7.99 4.00
N MET A 269 -2.62 7.07 4.63
CA MET A 269 -2.15 6.14 5.64
C MET A 269 -2.60 4.72 5.31
N ALA A 270 -1.76 3.75 5.63
CA ALA A 270 -2.17 2.34 5.72
C ALA A 270 -2.28 1.91 7.18
N LEU A 271 -3.27 1.07 7.47
CA LEU A 271 -3.38 0.31 8.71
C LEU A 271 -3.33 -1.18 8.36
N GLU A 272 -2.29 -1.86 8.81
CA GLU A 272 -2.16 -3.31 8.70
C GLU A 272 -2.89 -4.02 9.84
N LEU A 273 -3.56 -5.11 9.49
CA LEU A 273 -4.51 -5.80 10.34
C LEU A 273 -4.33 -7.31 10.26
N PHE A 274 -4.49 -7.98 11.38
CA PHE A 274 -4.65 -9.43 11.45
C PHE A 274 -6.12 -9.81 11.57
N VAL A 275 -6.60 -10.71 10.72
CA VAL A 275 -7.92 -11.31 10.88
C VAL A 275 -7.82 -12.51 11.81
N THR A 276 -8.60 -12.49 12.90
CA THR A 276 -8.58 -13.52 13.94
C THR A 276 -9.99 -13.83 14.46
N LYS A 277 -10.07 -14.72 15.45
CA LYS A 277 -11.30 -15.04 16.17
C LYS A 277 -11.25 -14.48 17.59
N ASP A 278 -12.33 -13.83 18.02
CA ASP A 278 -12.47 -13.43 19.42
C ASP A 278 -12.71 -14.64 20.34
N ALA A 279 -12.77 -14.42 21.67
CA ALA A 279 -13.00 -15.48 22.65
C ALA A 279 -14.36 -16.21 22.48
N ARG A 280 -15.29 -15.66 21.69
CA ARG A 280 -16.62 -16.22 21.38
C ARG A 280 -16.64 -16.88 19.99
N GLY A 281 -15.53 -16.87 19.24
CA GLY A 281 -15.41 -17.45 17.90
C GLY A 281 -15.85 -16.54 16.76
N HIS A 282 -16.14 -15.26 17.00
CA HIS A 282 -16.48 -14.31 15.94
C HIS A 282 -15.22 -13.82 15.23
N THR A 283 -15.31 -13.64 13.91
CA THR A 283 -14.23 -12.99 13.14
C THR A 283 -14.09 -11.54 13.58
N THR A 284 -12.86 -11.12 13.88
CA THR A 284 -12.51 -9.75 14.24
C THR A 284 -11.14 -9.40 13.63
N ILE A 285 -10.76 -8.13 13.73
CA ILE A 285 -9.44 -7.63 13.33
C ILE A 285 -8.64 -7.12 14.54
N LEU A 286 -7.32 -7.28 14.48
CA LEU A 286 -6.37 -6.62 15.38
C LEU A 286 -5.42 -5.74 14.57
N ALA A 287 -5.13 -4.54 15.05
CA ALA A 287 -4.11 -3.67 14.46
C ALA A 287 -2.70 -4.25 14.67
N ASN A 288 -1.95 -4.33 13.58
CA ASN A 288 -0.54 -4.69 13.58
C ASN A 288 0.32 -3.42 13.73
N GLU A 289 0.30 -2.56 12.70
CA GLU A 289 1.05 -1.31 12.59
C GLU A 289 0.37 -0.34 11.59
N ILE A 290 0.75 0.93 11.64
CA ILE A 290 0.41 1.95 10.63
C ILE A 290 1.62 2.29 9.77
N ALA A 291 1.36 2.65 8.51
CA ALA A 291 2.33 3.35 7.67
C ALA A 291 1.80 4.76 7.37
N PRO A 292 2.41 5.84 7.91
CA PRO A 292 1.98 7.21 7.67
C PRO A 292 2.49 7.71 6.31
N ARG A 293 2.12 6.99 5.25
CA ARG A 293 2.48 7.28 3.86
C ARG A 293 1.62 6.42 2.93
N VAL A 294 1.78 6.64 1.63
CA VAL A 294 1.41 5.64 0.62
C VAL A 294 2.11 4.30 0.90
N HIS A 295 1.43 3.19 0.60
CA HIS A 295 1.84 1.87 1.03
C HIS A 295 1.88 0.85 -0.10
N ASN A 296 2.74 -0.16 0.04
CA ASN A 296 2.93 -1.21 -0.96
C ASN A 296 1.60 -1.93 -1.24
N SER A 297 0.85 -2.31 -0.20
CA SER A 297 -0.47 -2.93 -0.34
C SER A 297 -1.54 -2.04 -0.97
N GLY A 298 -1.24 -0.77 -1.27
CA GLY A 298 -2.14 0.10 -2.03
C GLY A 298 -1.79 0.21 -3.52
N HIS A 299 -0.73 -0.42 -4.03
CA HIS A 299 -0.28 -0.20 -5.42
C HIS A 299 -1.29 -0.68 -6.46
N TRP A 300 -2.11 -1.68 -6.13
CA TRP A 300 -3.24 -2.10 -6.96
C TRP A 300 -4.19 -0.95 -7.35
N SER A 301 -4.27 0.11 -6.51
CA SER A 301 -5.16 1.25 -6.74
C SER A 301 -4.75 2.13 -7.93
N ILE A 302 -3.55 1.94 -8.50
CA ILE A 302 -3.16 2.63 -9.73
C ILE A 302 -4.08 2.21 -10.89
N GLU A 303 -4.37 0.92 -11.00
CA GLU A 303 -5.29 0.39 -12.01
C GLU A 303 -6.71 0.14 -11.48
N GLY A 304 -6.83 -0.44 -10.28
CA GLY A 304 -8.08 -1.03 -9.79
C GLY A 304 -9.03 -0.06 -9.09
N ALA A 305 -8.62 1.17 -8.78
CA ALA A 305 -9.47 2.16 -8.11
C ALA A 305 -9.73 3.37 -9.01
N VAL A 306 -10.83 4.10 -8.76
CA VAL A 306 -11.14 5.32 -9.52
C VAL A 306 -10.04 6.38 -9.37
N THR A 307 -9.48 6.51 -8.17
CA THR A 307 -8.36 7.40 -7.86
C THR A 307 -7.32 6.62 -7.07
N SER A 308 -6.07 6.61 -7.54
CA SER A 308 -5.01 5.89 -6.84
C SER A 308 -4.67 6.50 -5.47
N GLN A 309 -4.08 5.71 -4.58
CA GLN A 309 -3.56 6.23 -3.32
C GLN A 309 -2.56 7.38 -3.53
N PHE A 310 -1.80 7.36 -4.62
CA PHE A 310 -0.80 8.37 -4.92
C PHE A 310 -1.46 9.69 -5.31
N GLU A 311 -2.45 9.66 -6.20
CA GLU A 311 -3.19 10.86 -6.58
C GLU A 311 -3.95 11.43 -5.37
N ASN A 312 -4.62 10.58 -4.58
CA ASN A 312 -5.32 11.04 -3.39
C ASN A 312 -4.37 11.60 -2.32
N HIS A 313 -3.14 11.08 -2.20
CA HIS A 313 -2.12 11.66 -1.34
C HIS A 313 -1.73 13.06 -1.83
N ILE A 314 -1.44 13.22 -3.13
CA ILE A 314 -1.10 14.53 -3.71
C ILE A 314 -2.25 15.52 -3.51
N ARG A 315 -3.49 15.12 -3.82
CA ARG A 315 -4.69 15.95 -3.64
C ARG A 315 -4.83 16.41 -2.19
N ALA A 316 -4.63 15.52 -1.22
CA ALA A 316 -4.65 15.89 0.19
C ALA A 316 -3.56 16.91 0.56
N VAL A 317 -2.32 16.67 0.13
CA VAL A 317 -1.16 17.53 0.41
C VAL A 317 -1.33 18.92 -0.19
N VAL A 318 -1.88 19.01 -1.42
CA VAL A 318 -2.09 20.29 -2.13
C VAL A 318 -3.48 20.91 -1.91
N ASN A 319 -4.25 20.38 -0.95
CA ASN A 319 -5.58 20.85 -0.57
C ASN A 319 -6.63 20.84 -1.71
N LEU A 320 -6.57 19.83 -2.58
CA LEU A 320 -7.63 19.54 -3.53
C LEU A 320 -8.66 18.58 -2.91
N PRO A 321 -9.92 18.58 -3.40
CA PRO A 321 -10.91 17.58 -3.00
C PRO A 321 -10.38 16.17 -3.28
N LEU A 322 -10.57 15.24 -2.34
CA LEU A 322 -10.21 13.83 -2.57
C LEU A 322 -11.02 13.24 -3.72
N GLY A 323 -10.37 12.38 -4.50
CA GLY A 323 -11.02 11.56 -5.51
C GLY A 323 -11.77 10.39 -4.89
N ASP A 324 -12.59 9.76 -5.73
CA ASP A 324 -13.33 8.55 -5.37
C ASP A 324 -12.36 7.38 -5.15
N THR A 325 -12.64 6.55 -4.13
CA THR A 325 -11.84 5.39 -3.73
C THR A 325 -12.51 4.06 -4.06
N ASP A 326 -13.64 4.12 -4.75
CA ASP A 326 -14.35 2.93 -5.23
C ASP A 326 -13.43 2.05 -6.09
N ASN A 327 -13.52 0.75 -5.82
CA ASN A 327 -12.84 -0.29 -6.58
C ASN A 327 -13.61 -0.55 -7.88
N VAL A 328 -12.97 -0.24 -9.01
CA VAL A 328 -13.57 -0.34 -10.35
C VAL A 328 -13.49 -1.78 -10.85
N HIS A 329 -12.36 -2.44 -10.60
CA HIS A 329 -12.10 -3.81 -11.04
C HIS A 329 -11.28 -4.55 -9.98
N PRO A 330 -11.68 -5.78 -9.60
CA PRO A 330 -10.86 -6.62 -8.76
C PRO A 330 -9.46 -6.79 -9.36
N ALA A 331 -8.44 -6.59 -8.51
CA ALA A 331 -7.06 -6.56 -8.93
C ALA A 331 -6.16 -7.37 -7.99
N ILE A 332 -5.10 -7.94 -8.56
CA ILE A 332 -4.02 -8.55 -7.81
C ILE A 332 -2.73 -7.82 -8.13
N MET A 333 -2.10 -7.22 -7.12
CA MET A 333 -0.74 -6.69 -7.25
C MET A 333 0.27 -7.74 -6.78
N VAL A 334 1.34 -7.92 -7.56
CA VAL A 334 2.47 -8.82 -7.26
C VAL A 334 3.77 -8.02 -7.26
N ASN A 335 4.57 -8.15 -6.20
CA ASN A 335 5.90 -7.55 -6.18
C ASN A 335 6.89 -8.33 -7.03
N VAL A 336 7.76 -7.61 -7.73
CA VAL A 336 8.91 -8.18 -8.44
C VAL A 336 10.18 -7.91 -7.63
N LEU A 337 10.83 -9.00 -7.20
CA LEU A 337 12.00 -8.96 -6.33
C LEU A 337 13.24 -9.52 -7.04
N GLY A 338 14.37 -8.84 -6.87
CA GLY A 338 15.67 -9.37 -7.26
C GLY A 338 15.99 -9.21 -8.74
N GLN A 339 15.15 -9.79 -9.60
CA GLN A 339 15.39 -9.93 -11.03
C GLN A 339 14.15 -9.53 -11.84
N TYR A 340 14.36 -8.80 -12.94
CA TYR A 340 13.30 -8.40 -13.85
C TYR A 340 12.79 -9.61 -14.66
N PRO A 341 11.46 -9.76 -14.83
CA PRO A 341 10.90 -10.74 -15.74
C PRO A 341 11.13 -10.33 -17.20
N ASP A 342 10.86 -11.27 -18.11
CA ASP A 342 10.62 -10.89 -19.51
C ASP A 342 9.35 -10.04 -19.57
N ILE A 343 9.53 -8.74 -19.75
CA ILE A 343 8.42 -7.76 -19.79
C ILE A 343 7.45 -8.08 -20.93
N SER A 344 7.94 -8.59 -22.06
CA SER A 344 7.06 -8.97 -23.18
C SER A 344 6.19 -10.16 -22.82
N ALA A 345 6.73 -11.12 -22.06
CA ALA A 345 5.96 -12.27 -21.60
C ALA A 345 4.90 -11.87 -20.57
N VAL A 346 5.24 -10.94 -19.65
CA VAL A 346 4.30 -10.37 -18.68
C VAL A 346 3.16 -9.62 -19.39
N LEU A 347 3.49 -8.69 -20.29
CA LEU A 347 2.50 -7.86 -20.97
C LEU A 347 1.67 -8.62 -22.02
N ASN A 348 2.05 -9.86 -22.36
CA ASN A 348 1.23 -10.76 -23.17
C ASN A 348 0.10 -11.43 -22.36
N ILE A 349 0.04 -11.22 -21.04
CA ILE A 349 -1.07 -11.63 -20.19
C ILE A 349 -2.12 -10.52 -20.20
N ASP A 350 -3.32 -10.83 -20.65
CA ASP A 350 -4.42 -9.87 -20.69
C ASP A 350 -4.70 -9.29 -19.29
N GLY A 351 -4.76 -7.97 -19.19
CA GLY A 351 -4.95 -7.24 -17.94
C GLY A 351 -3.69 -7.09 -17.09
N ALA A 352 -2.49 -7.43 -17.58
CA ALA A 352 -1.25 -7.18 -16.85
C ALA A 352 -0.72 -5.75 -17.08
N HIS A 353 -0.43 -5.06 -15.98
CA HIS A 353 0.17 -3.73 -15.94
C HIS A 353 1.51 -3.80 -15.20
N TYR A 354 2.60 -3.49 -15.91
CA TYR A 354 3.95 -3.56 -15.35
C TYR A 354 4.45 -2.17 -14.94
N HIS A 355 4.92 -2.05 -13.70
CA HIS A 355 5.44 -0.81 -13.11
C HIS A 355 6.90 -0.99 -12.68
N SER A 356 7.83 -0.47 -13.47
CA SER A 356 9.26 -0.47 -13.11
C SER A 356 9.57 0.60 -12.07
N TYR A 357 10.46 0.29 -11.13
CA TYR A 357 11.02 1.30 -10.23
C TYR A 357 12.40 1.80 -10.69
N HIS A 358 12.85 1.43 -11.89
CA HIS A 358 14.15 1.81 -12.45
C HIS A 358 15.35 1.47 -11.53
N LYS A 359 15.22 0.41 -10.74
CA LYS A 359 16.26 -0.04 -9.80
C LYS A 359 17.13 -1.11 -10.43
N ALA A 360 18.43 -1.07 -10.16
CA ALA A 360 19.31 -2.20 -10.44
C ALA A 360 18.87 -3.45 -9.66
N GLU A 361 19.00 -4.60 -10.32
CA GLU A 361 18.78 -5.93 -9.77
C GLU A 361 19.67 -6.19 -8.55
N ARG A 362 19.09 -6.77 -7.51
CA ARG A 362 19.76 -7.15 -6.26
C ARG A 362 18.83 -8.01 -5.44
N ASP A 363 19.34 -9.11 -4.88
CA ASP A 363 18.58 -10.04 -4.04
C ASP A 363 17.68 -9.32 -3.03
N ASP A 364 16.44 -9.79 -2.95
CA ASP A 364 15.35 -9.28 -2.10
C ASP A 364 14.99 -7.78 -2.27
N ARG A 365 15.52 -7.10 -3.29
CA ARG A 365 15.16 -5.72 -3.60
C ARG A 365 13.86 -5.69 -4.40
N LYS A 366 12.88 -4.91 -3.92
CA LYS A 366 11.71 -4.49 -4.71
C LYS A 366 12.16 -3.60 -5.87
N ILE A 367 12.05 -4.11 -7.10
CA ILE A 367 12.50 -3.45 -8.33
C ILE A 367 11.36 -3.11 -9.30
N ALA A 368 10.20 -3.76 -9.15
CA ALA A 368 8.97 -3.45 -9.86
C ALA A 368 7.76 -4.01 -9.11
N HIS A 369 6.56 -3.69 -9.58
CA HIS A 369 5.36 -4.48 -9.32
C HIS A 369 4.57 -4.72 -10.60
N ILE A 370 3.68 -5.70 -10.56
CA ILE A 370 2.74 -6.02 -11.64
C ILE A 370 1.35 -6.03 -11.05
N THR A 371 0.42 -5.31 -11.66
CA THR A 371 -1.01 -5.37 -11.33
C THR A 371 -1.72 -6.20 -12.39
N LEU A 372 -2.44 -7.25 -11.98
CA LEU A 372 -3.37 -7.98 -12.81
C LEU A 372 -4.78 -7.42 -12.57
N MET A 373 -5.38 -6.90 -13.63
CA MET A 373 -6.74 -6.35 -13.66
C MET A 373 -7.41 -6.77 -14.99
N PRO A 374 -7.80 -8.04 -15.16
CA PRO A 374 -8.50 -8.50 -16.35
C PRO A 374 -9.90 -7.88 -16.42
N ASN A 375 -10.42 -7.73 -17.65
CA ASN A 375 -11.78 -7.22 -17.86
C ASN A 375 -12.86 -8.14 -17.25
N ASP A 376 -12.64 -9.47 -17.33
CA ASP A 376 -13.46 -10.47 -16.65
C ASP A 376 -12.72 -10.97 -15.40
N VAL A 377 -13.36 -10.80 -14.24
CA VAL A 377 -12.81 -11.27 -12.96
C VAL A 377 -12.60 -12.78 -12.92
N THR A 378 -13.33 -13.56 -13.73
CA THR A 378 -13.13 -15.01 -13.78
C THR A 378 -11.76 -15.41 -14.34
N ASP A 379 -11.11 -14.51 -15.08
CA ASP A 379 -9.79 -14.74 -15.66
C ASP A 379 -8.64 -14.44 -14.69
N LEU A 380 -8.92 -13.83 -13.52
CA LEU A 380 -7.90 -13.35 -12.60
C LEU A 380 -6.98 -14.47 -12.09
N GLU A 381 -7.53 -15.63 -11.73
CA GLU A 381 -6.77 -16.80 -11.30
C GLU A 381 -5.90 -17.39 -12.43
N SER A 382 -6.43 -17.43 -13.66
CA SER A 382 -5.70 -17.88 -14.84
C SER A 382 -4.56 -16.93 -15.21
N ALA A 383 -4.81 -15.62 -15.17
CA ALA A 383 -3.80 -14.59 -15.36
C ALA A 383 -2.71 -14.68 -14.28
N MET A 384 -3.09 -14.94 -13.03
CA MET A 384 -2.16 -15.12 -11.92
C MET A 384 -1.26 -16.35 -12.13
N ALA A 385 -1.82 -17.48 -12.54
CA ALA A 385 -1.04 -18.68 -12.86
C ALA A 385 -0.05 -18.44 -14.00
N LYS A 386 -0.48 -17.76 -15.07
CA LYS A 386 0.40 -17.36 -16.20
C LYS A 386 1.52 -16.42 -15.74
N LEU A 387 1.21 -15.45 -14.87
CA LEU A 387 2.19 -14.52 -14.33
C LEU A 387 3.24 -15.24 -13.51
N VAL A 388 2.83 -16.10 -12.56
CA VAL A 388 3.76 -16.89 -11.73
C VAL A 388 4.67 -17.78 -12.58
N ALA A 389 4.19 -18.26 -13.73
CA ALA A 389 5.00 -19.07 -14.64
C ALA A 389 6.13 -18.28 -15.32
N VAL A 390 5.96 -16.97 -15.56
CA VAL A 390 6.95 -16.11 -16.23
C VAL A 390 7.82 -15.29 -15.27
N LEU A 391 7.48 -15.25 -13.98
CA LEU A 391 8.27 -14.56 -12.97
C LEU A 391 9.58 -15.31 -12.68
N PRO A 392 10.75 -14.63 -12.69
CA PRO A 392 12.03 -15.25 -12.36
C PRO A 392 12.10 -15.60 -10.87
N ASN A 393 11.64 -14.69 -10.01
CA ASN A 393 11.43 -14.93 -8.60
C ASN A 393 9.93 -15.00 -8.30
N LYS A 394 9.45 -16.19 -7.93
CA LYS A 394 8.03 -16.45 -7.68
C LYS A 394 7.56 -16.02 -6.29
N VAL A 395 8.47 -15.56 -5.42
CA VAL A 395 8.15 -15.01 -4.09
C VAL A 395 7.19 -15.88 -3.26
N GLY A 396 7.35 -17.21 -3.34
CA GLY A 396 6.54 -18.19 -2.61
C GLY A 396 5.16 -18.48 -3.20
N LEU A 397 4.81 -17.90 -4.36
CA LEU A 397 3.53 -18.09 -5.03
C LEU A 397 3.47 -19.40 -5.85
N ASP A 398 4.61 -20.02 -6.11
CA ASP A 398 4.73 -21.24 -6.89
C ASP A 398 3.91 -22.42 -6.34
N LYS A 399 3.83 -22.54 -5.01
CA LYS A 399 3.06 -23.62 -4.34
C LYS A 399 1.55 -23.46 -4.47
N GLU A 400 1.08 -22.22 -4.56
CA GLU A 400 -0.35 -21.87 -4.63
C GLU A 400 -0.89 -22.13 -6.05
N TYR A 401 -0.08 -21.87 -7.08
CA TYR A 401 -0.50 -21.91 -8.50
C TYR A 401 0.06 -23.09 -9.32
N ALA A 402 0.71 -24.07 -8.69
CA ALA A 402 1.37 -25.20 -9.38
C ALA A 402 0.42 -26.11 -10.21
N ASN A 403 -0.89 -26.11 -9.91
CA ASN A 403 -1.87 -27.05 -10.48
C ASN A 403 -2.98 -26.39 -11.31
N ILE A 404 -2.90 -25.08 -11.58
CA ILE A 404 -3.89 -24.41 -12.42
C ILE A 404 -3.49 -24.60 -13.88
N ASP A 405 -4.30 -25.35 -14.62
CA ASP A 405 -4.05 -25.70 -16.02
C ASP A 405 -4.06 -24.42 -16.88
N THR A 406 -2.91 -24.06 -17.44
CA THR A 406 -2.73 -22.82 -18.22
C THR A 406 -3.34 -22.88 -19.63
N HIS A 407 -3.98 -24.00 -19.96
CA HIS A 407 -4.63 -24.27 -21.24
C HIS A 407 -6.15 -24.01 -21.21
N SER A 408 -6.56 -22.75 -21.07
CA SER A 408 -7.91 -22.33 -21.45
C SER A 408 -7.86 -21.04 -22.28
N ASN A 409 -7.70 -21.22 -23.59
CA ASN A 409 -8.22 -20.35 -24.64
C ASN A 409 -7.84 -20.97 -26.00
N THR A 410 -8.61 -21.94 -26.48
CA THR A 410 -8.62 -22.38 -27.90
C THR A 410 -9.76 -23.35 -28.26
N ALA A 411 -10.86 -23.40 -27.50
CA ALA A 411 -11.95 -24.32 -27.80
C ALA A 411 -13.33 -23.69 -27.61
N ASP A 412 -13.66 -22.67 -28.42
CA ASP A 412 -15.07 -22.29 -28.64
C ASP A 412 -15.33 -21.53 -29.96
N ALA A 413 -14.60 -21.90 -31.02
CA ALA A 413 -14.80 -21.35 -32.36
C ALA A 413 -15.20 -22.40 -33.43
N LYS A 414 -15.55 -23.63 -33.04
CA LYS A 414 -15.94 -24.69 -33.99
C LYS A 414 -17.03 -25.61 -33.45
N THR A 415 -18.25 -25.09 -33.28
CA THR A 415 -19.50 -25.86 -33.42
C THR A 415 -20.72 -24.93 -33.36
N LYS A 416 -20.93 -24.15 -34.43
CA LYS A 416 -22.24 -23.59 -34.78
C LYS A 416 -22.41 -23.69 -36.29
N ASN A 417 -22.60 -24.90 -36.76
CA ASN A 417 -23.24 -25.23 -38.03
C ASN A 417 -23.69 -26.68 -37.87
N ASP A 418 -25.01 -26.87 -37.93
CA ASP A 418 -25.79 -28.11 -37.87
C ASP A 418 -26.64 -28.22 -36.61
N VAL A 419 -27.79 -27.53 -36.62
CA VAL A 419 -29.13 -28.12 -36.41
C VAL A 419 -30.13 -27.14 -37.05
N LEU A 420 -30.49 -27.40 -38.30
CA LEU A 420 -31.74 -26.96 -38.93
C LEU A 420 -32.61 -28.20 -39.03
N GLU A 421 -33.61 -28.33 -38.16
CA GLU A 421 -34.82 -29.14 -38.37
C GLU A 421 -35.90 -28.49 -37.50
N ASP A 422 -36.85 -27.76 -38.10
CA ASP A 422 -38.07 -28.24 -38.77
C ASP A 422 -39.22 -28.47 -37.77
N ASN A 423 -40.14 -27.50 -37.71
CA ASN A 423 -41.55 -27.74 -37.38
C ASN A 423 -42.40 -26.46 -37.53
N SER A 424 -43.04 -26.30 -38.69
CA SER A 424 -44.36 -25.66 -38.76
C SER A 424 -45.08 -26.14 -40.02
N GLY A 425 -46.01 -27.08 -39.86
CA GLY A 425 -46.92 -27.52 -40.90
C GLY A 425 -48.01 -26.47 -41.19
N GLU A 426 -48.28 -26.32 -42.50
CA GLU A 426 -49.59 -26.26 -43.20
C GLU A 426 -50.74 -25.44 -42.56
N ALA A 427 -51.51 -24.59 -43.25
CA ALA A 427 -51.80 -24.45 -44.68
C ALA A 427 -52.40 -23.08 -45.05
N ASP A 428 -52.22 -22.74 -46.33
CA ASP A 428 -53.13 -22.07 -47.29
C ASP A 428 -53.66 -20.62 -47.13
N SER A 429 -53.02 -19.75 -47.91
CA SER A 429 -53.56 -18.93 -49.03
C SER A 429 -54.84 -18.10 -48.84
N LEU A 430 -54.73 -16.77 -49.04
CA LEU A 430 -55.19 -16.07 -50.26
C LEU A 430 -55.13 -14.53 -50.14
N ALA A 431 -54.69 -13.93 -51.25
CA ALA A 431 -55.12 -12.65 -51.86
C ALA A 431 -54.71 -11.29 -51.24
N GLU A 432 -53.77 -10.65 -51.95
CA GLU A 432 -53.85 -9.31 -52.57
C GLU A 432 -54.71 -8.21 -51.90
N LEU A 433 -54.08 -7.06 -51.59
CA LEU A 433 -54.35 -5.75 -52.23
C LEU A 433 -53.58 -4.62 -51.51
N SER A 434 -52.59 -4.04 -52.22
CA SER A 434 -52.25 -2.60 -52.09
C SER A 434 -53.41 -1.76 -52.66
N PRO A 435 -53.58 -0.43 -52.40
CA PRO A 435 -52.51 0.57 -52.26
C PRO A 435 -52.77 1.80 -51.34
N LYS A 436 -51.73 2.65 -51.17
CA LYS A 436 -51.70 4.14 -51.02
C LYS A 436 -52.68 4.79 -50.01
N THR A 437 -52.31 5.81 -49.20
CA THR A 437 -51.97 7.18 -49.61
C THR A 437 -51.70 8.05 -48.35
N GLU A 438 -50.90 9.12 -48.52
CA GLU A 438 -50.93 10.44 -47.81
C GLU A 438 -50.57 10.52 -46.30
N LYS A 439 -49.46 11.13 -45.88
CA LYS A 439 -49.12 12.59 -45.84
C LYS A 439 -50.29 13.51 -45.43
N ALA A 440 -50.22 14.09 -44.22
CA ALA A 440 -49.87 15.51 -44.01
C ALA A 440 -50.31 16.08 -42.64
N LYS A 441 -49.40 16.89 -42.06
CA LYS A 441 -49.61 18.07 -41.19
C LYS A 441 -50.14 17.79 -39.76
N LYS A 442 -49.56 18.38 -38.72
CA LYS A 442 -49.05 19.74 -38.59
C LYS A 442 -47.86 19.82 -37.65
#